data_AF-A0A2U3EAB9-F1
#
_entry.id   AF-A0A2U3EAB9-F1
#
_cell.length_a   1.000
_cell.length_b   1.000
_cell.length_c   1.000
_cell.angle_alpha   90.00
_cell.angle_beta   90.00
_cell.angle_gamma   90.00
#
_symmetry.space_group_name_H-M   'P 1'
#
loop_
_entity.id
_entity.type
_entity.pdbx_description
1 polymer ?
#
loop_
_entity_poly.entity_id
_entity_poly.type
_entity_poly.pdbx_seq_one_letter_code
_entity_poly.pdbx_strand_id
1 'polypeptide(L)'
;MADPPAQVGLISPGDPSKKPAPPLAVRSPPPARSYMLAIIPFPLPGIPDRETLTPLLPVSRHRFSLAPSSSSVLLALLPEATSPVDGVRLIALNRSSKRNALSRQLIAEFLGALSTASTDPGVKAIVITGNGPFFCAGADLNDIAALDSAGARSCRYLEDLCSGVAAVRKPVIAAVNGPAGVVWCLLRRLQLGGGFELALMCDLIVAAKSAYFALPETQRGLIPGAGGTQRLTAAVGKYMPLFFAASGTLPALYPPAIPVPCGGGPTSLLLLLVLAGGPIAAEEALSCGLLCDLVDDGDLLQHAINVGAGLGERGPEALQFAKEAICRADGLCRDDLFERNLYYATFGTEEKRRGVDDFLAKRNKSGGSRAQPPGAPN
;
A
#
# COMPACT_ATOMS: atom_id res chain seq x y z
N MET A 1 -40.22 17.77 37.81
CA MET A 1 -38.86 17.55 38.30
C MET A 1 -37.90 17.92 37.18
N ALA A 2 -37.38 19.13 37.24
CA ALA A 2 -36.42 19.70 36.32
C ALA A 2 -35.48 20.53 37.19
N ASP A 3 -34.19 20.19 37.21
CA ASP A 3 -33.16 21.01 37.84
C ASP A 3 -32.48 21.88 36.78
N PRO A 4 -32.22 23.18 37.06
CA PRO A 4 -31.61 24.10 36.12
C PRO A 4 -30.08 24.00 36.10
N PRO A 5 -29.40 24.54 35.07
CA PRO A 5 -27.95 24.43 34.93
C PRO A 5 -27.20 25.36 35.91
N ALA A 6 -26.05 24.87 36.41
CA ALA A 6 -25.19 25.56 37.36
C ALA A 6 -24.60 26.87 36.80
N GLN A 7 -24.69 27.95 37.58
CA GLN A 7 -24.06 29.23 37.31
C GLN A 7 -22.54 29.17 37.60
N VAL A 8 -21.75 29.73 36.68
CA VAL A 8 -20.32 29.99 36.84
C VAL A 8 -20.13 31.19 37.78
N GLY A 9 -19.62 30.94 38.99
CA GLY A 9 -19.29 31.98 39.96
C GLY A 9 -18.05 32.77 39.57
N LEU A 10 -18.19 34.09 39.47
CA LEU A 10 -17.10 35.06 39.35
C LEU A 10 -16.22 35.03 40.61
N ILE A 11 -14.91 34.83 40.44
CA ILE A 11 -13.93 34.90 41.53
C ILE A 11 -13.66 36.38 41.85
N SER A 12 -13.94 36.78 43.10
CA SER A 12 -13.55 38.08 43.66
C SER A 12 -12.03 38.19 43.85
N PRO A 13 -11.43 39.40 43.72
CA PRO A 13 -9.99 39.58 43.85
C PRO A 13 -9.51 39.37 45.30
N GLY A 14 -8.55 38.45 45.48
CA GLY A 14 -7.97 38.08 46.76
C GLY A 14 -6.86 39.03 47.24
N ASP A 15 -6.95 39.35 48.53
CA ASP A 15 -6.02 39.95 49.51
C ASP A 15 -4.52 40.06 49.14
N PRO A 16 -3.92 41.27 49.18
CA PRO A 16 -2.51 41.53 48.85
C PRO A 16 -1.49 41.11 49.93
N SER A 17 -1.90 40.45 51.02
CA SER A 17 -1.01 40.13 52.15
C SER A 17 -0.41 38.72 52.17
N LYS A 18 -0.64 37.87 51.15
CA LYS A 18 -0.04 36.52 51.06
C LYS A 18 1.15 36.45 50.11
N LYS A 19 2.33 36.13 50.65
CA LYS A 19 3.55 35.84 49.87
C LYS A 19 3.32 34.66 48.90
N PRO A 20 3.75 34.75 47.62
CA PRO A 20 3.62 33.64 46.67
C PRO A 20 4.54 32.47 47.05
N ALA A 21 4.05 31.25 46.84
CA ALA A 21 4.83 30.03 47.01
C ALA A 21 5.97 29.95 45.97
N PRO A 22 7.14 29.36 46.31
CA PRO A 22 8.25 29.26 45.37
C PRO A 22 7.93 28.26 44.24
N PRO A 23 8.46 28.46 43.03
CA PRO A 23 8.20 27.58 41.90
C PRO A 23 8.86 26.20 42.09
N LEU A 24 8.13 25.15 41.70
CA LEU A 24 8.63 23.77 41.63
C LEU A 24 9.81 23.67 40.65
N ALA A 25 10.96 23.23 41.14
CA ALA A 25 12.14 22.98 40.34
C ALA A 25 11.91 21.81 39.37
N VAL A 26 11.93 22.10 38.07
CA VAL A 26 11.97 21.10 37.00
C VAL A 26 13.36 20.46 36.99
N ARG A 27 13.45 19.17 37.32
CA ARG A 27 14.69 18.40 37.20
C ARG A 27 15.01 18.18 35.72
N SER A 28 16.21 18.57 35.30
CA SER A 28 16.78 18.21 33.99
C SER A 28 17.05 16.70 33.88
N PRO A 29 16.91 16.08 32.69
CA PRO A 29 17.24 14.67 32.50
C PRO A 29 18.76 14.45 32.57
N PRO A 30 19.23 13.26 33.00
CA PRO A 30 20.66 12.97 33.06
C PRO A 30 21.27 12.88 31.65
N PRO A 31 22.57 13.21 31.48
CA PRO A 31 23.23 13.11 30.19
C PRO A 31 23.37 11.65 29.74
N ALA A 32 23.16 11.42 28.44
CA ALA A 32 23.33 10.12 27.81
C ALA A 32 24.79 9.63 27.96
N ARG A 33 24.97 8.40 28.46
CA ARG A 33 26.26 7.72 28.48
C ARG A 33 26.65 7.34 27.05
N SER A 34 27.69 7.98 26.53
CA SER A 34 28.36 7.58 25.30
C SER A 34 29.13 6.27 25.54
N TYR A 35 28.68 5.17 24.94
CA TYR A 35 29.51 3.96 24.83
C TYR A 35 30.50 4.17 23.68
N MET A 36 31.72 4.55 24.01
CA MET A 36 32.83 4.62 23.07
C MET A 36 33.30 3.19 22.79
N LEU A 37 32.89 2.62 21.67
CA LEU A 37 33.40 1.31 21.21
C LEU A 37 34.85 1.53 20.76
N ALA A 38 35.81 1.05 21.57
CA ALA A 38 37.22 1.06 21.21
C ALA A 38 37.47 0.08 20.06
N ILE A 39 37.74 0.60 18.87
CA ILE A 39 38.23 -0.19 17.74
C ILE A 39 39.71 -0.47 17.98
N ILE A 40 40.04 -1.73 18.29
CA ILE A 40 41.41 -2.24 18.33
C ILE A 40 41.79 -2.66 16.90
N PRO A 41 42.81 -2.07 16.25
CA PRO A 41 43.24 -2.51 14.94
C PRO A 41 44.24 -3.68 15.09
N PHE A 42 43.90 -4.83 14.49
CA PHE A 42 44.85 -5.92 14.25
C PHE A 42 45.23 -5.90 12.76
N PRO A 43 46.53 -5.95 12.40
CA PRO A 43 46.98 -5.85 11.01
C PRO A 43 46.94 -7.24 10.32
N LEU A 44 46.55 -7.27 9.05
CA LEU A 44 46.85 -8.38 8.14
C LEU A 44 47.69 -7.87 6.96
N PRO A 45 48.66 -8.66 6.44
CA PRO A 45 49.73 -8.17 5.59
C PRO A 45 49.48 -8.37 4.08
N GLY A 46 49.93 -7.37 3.29
CA GLY A 46 50.62 -7.55 2.01
C GLY A 46 49.78 -7.75 0.74
N ILE A 47 49.95 -6.82 -0.23
CA ILE A 47 50.36 -7.02 -1.66
C ILE A 47 50.10 -5.71 -2.46
N PRO A 48 50.94 -5.34 -3.45
CA PRO A 48 51.55 -4.01 -3.60
C PRO A 48 50.89 -3.05 -4.61
N ASP A 49 51.41 -1.82 -4.62
CA ASP A 49 51.00 -0.64 -5.38
C ASP A 49 51.27 -0.66 -6.90
N ARG A 50 50.47 0.19 -7.58
CA ARG A 50 50.53 0.74 -8.95
C ARG A 50 51.82 0.56 -9.77
N GLU A 51 51.65 0.24 -11.04
CA GLU A 51 51.91 1.14 -12.19
C GLU A 51 51.78 0.39 -13.53
N THR A 52 51.01 0.97 -14.46
CA THR A 52 51.27 1.09 -15.91
C THR A 52 49.95 1.29 -16.61
N LEU A 53 49.76 2.44 -17.27
CA LEU A 53 49.21 2.55 -18.62
C LEU A 53 49.29 4.01 -19.07
N THR A 54 50.06 4.18 -20.12
CA THR A 54 50.37 5.38 -20.91
C THR A 54 49.12 6.06 -21.50
N PRO A 55 49.10 7.38 -21.66
CA PRO A 55 48.15 8.07 -22.53
C PRO A 55 48.72 8.16 -23.96
N LEU A 56 47.87 8.29 -24.99
CA LEU A 56 48.03 9.27 -26.08
C LEU A 56 47.01 9.09 -27.23
N LEU A 57 46.35 10.23 -27.54
CA LEU A 57 45.81 10.72 -28.82
C LEU A 57 44.30 10.65 -29.14
N PRO A 58 43.78 11.66 -29.91
CA PRO A 58 42.40 12.10 -29.88
C PRO A 58 41.60 11.66 -31.11
N VAL A 59 40.29 11.47 -30.95
CA VAL A 59 39.38 11.18 -32.07
C VAL A 59 38.80 12.47 -32.64
N SER A 60 39.09 12.70 -33.92
CA SER A 60 38.60 13.80 -34.75
C SER A 60 37.12 13.65 -35.10
N ARG A 61 36.48 14.79 -35.37
CA ARG A 61 35.07 14.95 -35.73
C ARG A 61 34.81 14.42 -37.14
N HIS A 62 33.87 13.48 -37.28
CA HIS A 62 33.12 13.29 -38.52
C HIS A 62 31.62 13.18 -38.24
N ARG A 63 30.86 14.14 -38.78
CA ARG A 63 29.42 14.01 -38.99
C ARG A 63 29.21 12.95 -40.07
N PHE A 64 28.54 11.86 -39.73
CA PHE A 64 27.83 11.03 -40.70
C PHE A 64 26.36 11.01 -40.33
N SER A 65 25.56 11.58 -41.23
CA SER A 65 24.12 11.38 -41.29
C SER A 65 23.88 10.00 -41.91
N LEU A 66 23.26 9.10 -41.15
CA LEU A 66 22.66 7.88 -41.65
C LEU A 66 21.29 7.77 -40.99
N ALA A 67 20.24 7.94 -41.78
CA ALA A 67 18.89 7.56 -41.39
C ALA A 67 18.85 6.05 -41.13
N PRO A 68 18.31 5.56 -40.00
CA PRO A 68 18.05 4.14 -39.86
C PRO A 68 16.73 3.79 -40.51
N SER A 69 16.84 2.82 -41.42
CA SER A 69 15.76 2.01 -41.96
C SER A 69 15.02 1.25 -40.87
N SER A 70 13.76 0.97 -41.18
CA SER A 70 12.76 0.29 -40.37
C SER A 70 13.24 -1.03 -39.77
N SER A 71 13.52 -0.99 -38.48
CA SER A 71 13.28 -2.09 -37.54
C SER A 71 12.83 -1.41 -36.27
N SER A 72 11.51 -1.21 -36.15
CA SER A 72 10.89 -0.74 -34.92
C SER A 72 11.15 -1.79 -33.85
N VAL A 73 12.25 -1.64 -33.11
CA VAL A 73 12.32 -2.18 -31.76
C VAL A 73 11.13 -1.52 -31.05
N LEU A 74 10.04 -2.27 -30.88
CA LEU A 74 8.97 -1.88 -29.96
C LEU A 74 9.67 -1.59 -28.64
N LEU A 75 9.83 -0.32 -28.30
CA LEU A 75 10.24 0.09 -26.97
C LEU A 75 9.18 -0.53 -26.05
N ALA A 76 9.54 -1.57 -25.29
CA ALA A 76 8.61 -2.16 -24.35
C ALA A 76 8.17 -1.05 -23.39
N LEU A 77 6.87 -0.73 -23.38
CA LEU A 77 6.30 0.29 -22.48
C LEU A 77 6.52 -0.15 -21.02
N LEU A 78 6.96 0.76 -20.16
CA LEU A 78 7.31 0.48 -18.75
C LEU A 78 6.53 1.41 -17.80
N PRO A 79 5.22 1.26 -17.57
CA PRO A 79 4.45 0.01 -17.67
C PRO A 79 3.64 -0.12 -18.97
N GLU A 80 3.08 -1.30 -19.17
CA GLU A 80 2.07 -1.55 -20.20
C GLU A 80 0.68 -1.21 -19.66
N ALA A 81 -0.06 -0.34 -20.36
CA ALA A 81 -1.40 0.07 -19.96
C ALA A 81 -2.44 -0.29 -21.04
N THR A 82 -3.48 -1.02 -20.66
CA THR A 82 -4.54 -1.49 -21.57
C THR A 82 -5.93 -1.32 -20.93
N SER A 83 -6.99 -1.42 -21.73
CA SER A 83 -8.38 -1.37 -21.27
C SER A 83 -9.10 -2.64 -21.71
N PRO A 84 -9.00 -3.74 -20.92
CA PRO A 84 -9.51 -5.05 -21.32
C PRO A 84 -11.05 -5.08 -21.37
N VAL A 85 -11.72 -4.24 -20.59
CA VAL A 85 -13.17 -4.03 -20.59
C VAL A 85 -13.46 -2.54 -20.40
N ASP A 86 -14.68 -2.11 -20.74
CA ASP A 86 -15.11 -0.73 -20.54
C ASP A 86 -15.06 -0.34 -19.05
N GLY A 87 -14.69 0.90 -18.77
CA GLY A 87 -14.56 1.38 -17.38
C GLY A 87 -13.32 0.90 -16.62
N VAL A 88 -12.52 -0.05 -17.12
CA VAL A 88 -11.37 -0.60 -16.37
C VAL A 88 -10.06 -0.30 -17.10
N ARG A 89 -9.11 0.29 -16.38
CA ARG A 89 -7.72 0.41 -16.83
C ARG A 89 -6.85 -0.63 -16.15
N LEU A 90 -6.16 -1.46 -16.93
CA LEU A 90 -5.12 -2.36 -16.46
C LEU A 90 -3.74 -1.72 -16.66
N ILE A 91 -2.93 -1.65 -15.60
CA ILE A 91 -1.55 -1.18 -15.62
C ILE A 91 -0.65 -2.33 -15.16
N ALA A 92 0.09 -2.93 -16.09
CA ALA A 92 1.01 -4.03 -15.82
C ALA A 92 2.46 -3.52 -15.76
N LEU A 93 3.11 -3.66 -14.60
CA LEU A 93 4.54 -3.40 -14.46
C LEU A 93 5.32 -4.34 -15.38
N ASN A 94 6.08 -3.80 -16.33
CA ASN A 94 6.62 -4.58 -17.44
C ASN A 94 8.16 -4.68 -17.43
N ARG A 95 8.75 -4.94 -16.27
CA ARG A 95 10.20 -5.08 -16.09
C ARG A 95 10.54 -6.48 -15.56
N SER A 96 9.94 -7.50 -16.16
CA SER A 96 9.94 -8.89 -15.67
C SER A 96 11.35 -9.49 -15.53
N SER A 97 12.30 -9.08 -16.38
CA SER A 97 13.72 -9.48 -16.29
C SER A 97 14.41 -9.01 -14.99
N LYS A 98 13.88 -7.97 -14.35
CA LYS A 98 14.28 -7.50 -13.02
C LYS A 98 13.17 -7.72 -11.99
N ARG A 99 12.25 -8.65 -12.26
CA ARG A 99 11.10 -8.99 -11.39
C ARG A 99 10.28 -7.77 -11.00
N ASN A 100 10.09 -6.86 -11.95
CA ASN A 100 9.32 -5.63 -11.78
C ASN A 100 9.83 -4.74 -10.65
N ALA A 101 11.15 -4.77 -10.36
CA ALA A 101 11.75 -3.88 -9.36
C ALA A 101 11.54 -2.39 -9.71
N LEU A 102 11.12 -1.62 -8.71
CA LEU A 102 10.77 -0.20 -8.77
C LEU A 102 12.04 0.65 -8.84
N SER A 103 12.61 0.74 -10.03
CA SER A 103 13.60 1.76 -10.37
C SER A 103 12.94 3.13 -10.51
N ARG A 104 13.69 4.22 -10.35
CA ARG A 104 13.22 5.59 -10.60
C ARG A 104 12.49 5.76 -11.93
N GLN A 105 13.01 5.16 -13.01
CA GLN A 105 12.37 5.22 -14.34
C GLN A 105 10.98 4.56 -14.31
N LEU A 106 10.90 3.30 -13.88
CA LEU A 106 9.63 2.57 -13.78
C LEU A 106 8.62 3.30 -12.88
N ILE A 107 9.07 3.91 -11.78
CA ILE A 107 8.18 4.73 -10.92
C ILE A 107 7.62 5.92 -11.70
N ALA A 108 8.47 6.70 -12.39
CA ALA A 108 8.04 7.89 -13.12
C ALA A 108 7.03 7.55 -14.22
N GLU A 109 7.31 6.52 -15.02
CA GLU A 109 6.42 6.06 -16.09
C GLU A 109 5.12 5.44 -15.54
N PHE A 110 5.20 4.68 -14.43
CA PHE A 110 4.02 4.15 -13.74
C PHE A 110 3.10 5.26 -13.24
N LEU A 111 3.66 6.31 -12.63
CA LEU A 111 2.89 7.46 -12.18
C LEU A 111 2.27 8.24 -13.35
N GLY A 112 2.95 8.29 -14.50
CA GLY A 112 2.39 8.86 -15.74
C GLY A 112 1.17 8.07 -16.25
N ALA A 113 1.27 6.74 -16.28
CA ALA A 113 0.15 5.88 -16.64
C ALA A 113 -1.01 5.99 -15.63
N LEU A 114 -0.70 6.03 -14.34
CA LEU A 114 -1.67 6.17 -13.26
C LEU A 114 -2.40 7.52 -13.31
N SER A 115 -1.68 8.62 -13.56
CA SER A 115 -2.25 9.95 -13.73
C SER A 115 -3.19 10.03 -14.93
N THR A 116 -2.78 9.41 -16.05
CA THR A 116 -3.62 9.30 -17.26
C THR A 116 -4.91 8.54 -16.96
N ALA A 117 -4.81 7.38 -16.30
CA ALA A 117 -5.96 6.58 -15.91
C ALA A 117 -6.87 7.29 -14.90
N SER A 118 -6.28 8.05 -13.96
CA SER A 118 -7.00 8.82 -12.95
C SER A 118 -7.83 9.96 -13.57
N THR A 119 -7.32 10.60 -14.61
CA THR A 119 -7.99 11.76 -15.26
C THR A 119 -8.93 11.38 -16.41
N ASP A 120 -8.83 10.17 -16.95
CA ASP A 120 -9.67 9.68 -18.05
C ASP A 120 -11.13 9.43 -17.59
N PRO A 121 -12.14 10.18 -18.08
CA PRO A 121 -13.53 10.02 -17.65
C PRO A 121 -14.13 8.65 -18.04
N GLY A 122 -13.55 7.96 -19.02
CA GLY A 122 -13.93 6.61 -19.41
C GLY A 122 -13.46 5.53 -18.42
N VAL A 123 -12.42 5.82 -17.62
CA VAL A 123 -11.93 4.89 -16.58
C VAL A 123 -12.69 5.12 -15.28
N LYS A 124 -13.23 4.04 -14.73
CA LYS A 124 -13.96 3.98 -13.46
C LYS A 124 -13.18 3.24 -12.36
N ALA A 125 -12.39 2.23 -12.71
CA ALA A 125 -11.50 1.52 -11.80
C ALA A 125 -10.14 1.22 -12.47
N ILE A 126 -9.10 1.07 -11.65
CA ILE A 126 -7.74 0.79 -12.10
C ILE A 126 -7.28 -0.53 -11.47
N VAL A 127 -6.76 -1.44 -12.27
CA VAL A 127 -6.11 -2.68 -11.83
C VAL A 127 -4.62 -2.54 -12.06
N ILE A 128 -3.81 -2.82 -11.03
CA ILE A 128 -2.36 -2.87 -11.10
C ILE A 128 -1.92 -4.31 -10.98
N THR A 129 -1.02 -4.76 -11.85
CA THR A 129 -0.42 -6.10 -11.78
C THR A 129 1.04 -6.08 -12.23
N GLY A 130 1.74 -7.20 -12.13
CA GLY A 130 3.09 -7.37 -12.67
C GLY A 130 3.12 -8.33 -13.85
N ASN A 131 3.80 -7.96 -14.94
CA ASN A 131 3.99 -8.86 -16.06
C ASN A 131 4.99 -9.98 -15.71
N GLY A 132 4.75 -11.18 -16.23
CA GLY A 132 5.51 -12.38 -15.90
C GLY A 132 5.11 -12.98 -14.55
N PRO A 133 6.02 -13.72 -13.88
CA PRO A 133 5.67 -14.51 -12.69
C PRO A 133 5.72 -13.73 -11.38
N PHE A 134 5.90 -12.40 -11.42
CA PHE A 134 6.01 -11.59 -10.20
C PHE A 134 5.17 -10.33 -10.31
N PHE A 135 4.48 -9.98 -9.23
CA PHE A 135 3.89 -8.67 -9.09
C PHE A 135 4.98 -7.57 -9.08
N CYS A 136 5.78 -7.52 -8.02
CA CYS A 136 6.86 -6.54 -7.86
C CYS A 136 7.85 -6.99 -6.78
N ALA A 137 9.15 -6.91 -7.06
CA ALA A 137 10.21 -7.27 -6.11
C ALA A 137 10.57 -6.14 -5.12
N GLY A 138 9.92 -4.97 -5.21
CA GLY A 138 10.23 -3.79 -4.40
C GLY A 138 11.26 -2.86 -5.04
N ALA A 139 11.86 -1.98 -4.24
CA ALA A 139 12.81 -0.97 -4.69
C ALA A 139 14.01 -1.59 -5.42
N ASP A 140 14.47 -0.92 -6.49
CA ASP A 140 15.67 -1.36 -7.20
C ASP A 140 16.92 -1.18 -6.33
N LEU A 141 17.63 -2.29 -6.07
CA LEU A 141 18.82 -2.27 -5.21
C LEU A 141 19.95 -1.40 -5.77
N ASN A 142 20.01 -1.16 -7.08
CA ASN A 142 21.02 -0.25 -7.65
C ASN A 142 20.71 1.21 -7.29
N ASP A 143 19.43 1.59 -7.25
CA ASP A 143 19.03 2.93 -6.83
C ASP A 143 19.34 3.14 -5.34
N ILE A 144 19.11 2.13 -4.51
CA ILE A 144 19.43 2.17 -3.07
C ILE A 144 20.95 2.28 -2.87
N ALA A 145 21.75 1.45 -3.54
CA ALA A 145 23.21 1.43 -3.38
C ALA A 145 23.88 2.75 -3.81
N ALA A 146 23.22 3.52 -4.68
CA ALA A 146 23.72 4.81 -5.16
C ALA A 146 23.43 6.00 -4.22
N LEU A 147 22.69 5.80 -3.13
CA LEU A 147 22.23 6.87 -2.25
C LEU A 147 22.76 6.70 -0.83
N ASP A 148 23.22 7.81 -0.25
CA ASP A 148 23.35 7.96 1.19
C ASP A 148 22.12 8.66 1.78
N SER A 149 22.12 8.92 3.09
CA SER A 149 21.00 9.56 3.77
C SER A 149 20.70 10.96 3.24
N ALA A 150 21.73 11.73 2.84
CA ALA A 150 21.54 13.08 2.33
C ALA A 150 20.94 13.03 0.91
N GLY A 151 21.51 12.21 0.04
CA GLY A 151 21.03 12.00 -1.33
C GLY A 151 19.60 11.49 -1.38
N ALA A 152 19.24 10.50 -0.56
CA ALA A 152 17.88 9.99 -0.47
C ALA A 152 16.87 11.08 -0.06
N ARG A 153 17.24 11.96 0.88
CA ARG A 153 16.41 13.09 1.31
C ARG A 153 16.30 14.16 0.25
N SER A 154 17.41 14.55 -0.38
CA SER A 154 17.45 15.58 -1.42
C SER A 154 16.62 15.19 -2.64
N CYS A 155 16.61 13.90 -3.01
CA CYS A 155 15.80 13.42 -4.14
C CYS A 155 14.40 12.92 -3.73
N ARG A 156 14.00 13.05 -2.46
CA ARG A 156 12.71 12.57 -1.94
C ARG A 156 12.41 11.13 -2.35
N TYR A 157 13.38 10.24 -2.13
CA TYR A 157 13.31 8.84 -2.61
C TYR A 157 12.00 8.16 -2.19
N LEU A 158 11.28 7.56 -3.15
CA LEU A 158 9.95 6.92 -3.02
C LEU A 158 8.78 7.85 -2.65
N GLU A 159 9.00 9.13 -2.34
CA GLU A 159 7.93 10.03 -1.90
C GLU A 159 6.91 10.29 -3.01
N ASP A 160 7.36 10.41 -4.27
CA ASP A 160 6.48 10.58 -5.43
C ASP A 160 5.61 9.35 -5.72
N LEU A 161 6.13 8.15 -5.43
CA LEU A 161 5.33 6.93 -5.52
C LEU A 161 4.18 6.97 -4.51
N CYS A 162 4.50 7.28 -3.25
CA CYS A 162 3.53 7.36 -2.16
C CYS A 162 2.45 8.42 -2.44
N SER A 163 2.86 9.64 -2.82
CA SER A 163 1.93 10.74 -3.07
C SER A 163 1.13 10.53 -4.36
N GLY A 164 1.75 9.99 -5.40
CA GLY A 164 1.13 9.75 -6.69
C GLY A 164 0.03 8.68 -6.63
N VAL A 165 0.25 7.58 -5.89
CA VAL A 165 -0.80 6.56 -5.68
C VAL A 165 -1.91 7.10 -4.77
N ALA A 166 -1.56 7.81 -3.69
CA ALA A 166 -2.54 8.40 -2.78
C ALA A 166 -3.43 9.47 -3.44
N ALA A 167 -2.95 10.13 -4.49
CA ALA A 167 -3.73 11.13 -5.23
C ALA A 167 -4.83 10.54 -6.13
N VAL A 168 -4.84 9.23 -6.36
CA VAL A 168 -5.83 8.58 -7.23
C VAL A 168 -7.16 8.46 -6.50
N ARG A 169 -8.19 9.15 -7.00
CA ARG A 169 -9.54 9.13 -6.41
C ARG A 169 -10.38 7.94 -6.84
N LYS A 170 -10.06 7.32 -7.97
CA LYS A 170 -10.74 6.10 -8.46
C LYS A 170 -10.30 4.87 -7.65
N PRO A 171 -11.13 3.83 -7.55
CA PRO A 171 -10.71 2.56 -6.99
C PRO A 171 -9.50 1.96 -7.72
N VAL A 172 -8.53 1.51 -6.94
CA VAL A 172 -7.29 0.88 -7.38
C VAL A 172 -7.19 -0.50 -6.76
N ILE A 173 -7.07 -1.53 -7.59
CA ILE A 173 -7.01 -2.94 -7.19
C ILE A 173 -5.61 -3.47 -7.51
N ALA A 174 -4.91 -4.01 -6.52
CA ALA A 174 -3.70 -4.78 -6.74
C ALA A 174 -4.07 -6.23 -7.07
N ALA A 175 -3.71 -6.70 -8.26
CA ALA A 175 -3.79 -8.10 -8.66
C ALA A 175 -2.39 -8.72 -8.51
N VAL A 176 -2.15 -9.37 -7.37
CA VAL A 176 -0.81 -9.83 -6.95
C VAL A 176 -0.58 -11.27 -7.38
N ASN A 177 0.23 -11.43 -8.43
CA ASN A 177 0.73 -12.71 -8.91
C ASN A 177 2.00 -13.14 -8.17
N GLY A 178 2.13 -14.45 -7.95
CA GLY A 178 3.32 -15.10 -7.43
C GLY A 178 3.92 -16.09 -8.43
N PRO A 179 5.18 -16.51 -8.22
CA PRO A 179 5.77 -17.60 -8.96
C PRO A 179 5.13 -18.90 -8.51
N ALA A 180 4.77 -19.75 -9.46
CA ALA A 180 4.35 -21.11 -9.15
C ALA A 180 5.47 -21.87 -8.41
N GLY A 181 5.24 -22.24 -7.15
CA GLY A 181 6.10 -23.14 -6.37
C GLY A 181 6.63 -22.59 -5.05
N VAL A 182 6.16 -23.16 -3.93
CA VAL A 182 6.55 -22.86 -2.55
C VAL A 182 8.07 -22.88 -2.32
N VAL A 183 8.76 -23.82 -2.96
CA VAL A 183 10.22 -24.01 -2.83
C VAL A 183 11.00 -22.82 -3.40
N TRP A 184 10.50 -22.18 -4.46
CA TRP A 184 11.17 -21.04 -5.07
C TRP A 184 11.11 -19.81 -4.14
N CYS A 185 9.96 -19.57 -3.49
CA CYS A 185 9.78 -18.48 -2.53
C CYS A 185 10.60 -18.69 -1.25
N LEU A 186 10.59 -19.89 -0.68
CA LEU A 186 11.32 -20.21 0.57
C LEU A 186 12.84 -20.19 0.39
N LEU A 187 13.36 -20.74 -0.71
CA LEU A 187 14.81 -20.83 -0.93
C LEU A 187 15.43 -19.53 -1.41
N ARG A 188 14.67 -18.70 -2.14
CA ARG A 188 15.22 -17.47 -2.74
C ARG A 188 14.86 -16.19 -1.98
N ARG A 189 14.02 -16.25 -0.93
CA ARG A 189 13.54 -15.07 -0.16
C ARG A 189 13.05 -13.95 -1.07
N LEU A 190 12.37 -14.31 -2.16
CA LEU A 190 12.26 -13.45 -3.33
C LEU A 190 10.81 -13.10 -3.67
N GLN A 191 10.25 -12.21 -2.84
CA GLN A 191 9.01 -11.46 -3.06
C GLN A 191 8.76 -10.42 -1.96
N LEU A 192 9.85 -9.82 -1.47
CA LEU A 192 9.86 -9.31 -0.11
C LEU A 192 10.35 -7.86 -0.18
N GLY A 193 9.45 -6.88 -0.03
CA GLY A 193 9.76 -5.46 0.11
C GLY A 193 8.73 -4.54 -0.56
N GLY A 194 9.16 -3.39 -1.08
CA GLY A 194 8.31 -2.32 -1.64
C GLY A 194 7.23 -2.69 -2.67
N GLY A 195 7.24 -3.90 -3.24
CA GLY A 195 6.13 -4.40 -4.05
C GLY A 195 4.89 -4.72 -3.21
N PHE A 196 5.10 -5.23 -2.00
CA PHE A 196 4.03 -5.36 -1.02
C PHE A 196 3.58 -3.99 -0.50
N GLU A 197 4.50 -3.02 -0.33
CA GLU A 197 4.10 -1.64 0.01
C GLU A 197 3.25 -1.01 -1.10
N LEU A 198 3.54 -1.25 -2.38
CA LEU A 198 2.69 -0.81 -3.49
C LEU A 198 1.30 -1.47 -3.45
N ALA A 199 1.22 -2.76 -3.14
CA ALA A 199 -0.06 -3.44 -2.96
C ALA A 199 -0.85 -2.85 -1.78
N LEU A 200 -0.18 -2.56 -0.65
CA LEU A 200 -0.77 -1.90 0.51
C LEU A 200 -1.26 -0.46 0.21
N MET A 201 -0.73 0.21 -0.82
CA MET A 201 -1.24 1.52 -1.25
C MET A 201 -2.53 1.44 -2.08
N CYS A 202 -2.89 0.26 -2.57
CA CYS A 202 -4.13 0.05 -3.34
C CYS A 202 -5.32 -0.08 -2.39
N ASP A 203 -6.53 0.15 -2.90
CA ASP A 203 -7.75 0.08 -2.08
C ASP A 203 -8.17 -1.36 -1.80
N LEU A 204 -7.89 -2.27 -2.74
CA LEU A 204 -8.19 -3.70 -2.64
C LEU A 204 -6.96 -4.50 -3.09
N ILE A 205 -6.76 -5.66 -2.45
CA ILE A 205 -5.73 -6.62 -2.85
C ILE A 205 -6.41 -7.95 -3.15
N VAL A 206 -6.27 -8.42 -4.39
CA VAL A 206 -6.61 -9.78 -4.82
C VAL A 206 -5.32 -10.50 -5.12
N ALA A 207 -5.16 -11.72 -4.63
CA ALA A 207 -3.93 -12.48 -4.82
C ALA A 207 -4.17 -13.83 -5.50
N ALA A 208 -3.16 -14.28 -6.25
CA ALA A 208 -3.05 -15.69 -6.60
C ALA A 208 -2.68 -16.52 -5.36
N LYS A 209 -3.12 -17.78 -5.30
CA LYS A 209 -2.72 -18.74 -4.25
C LYS A 209 -1.21 -18.90 -4.12
N SER A 210 -0.47 -18.77 -5.23
CA SER A 210 1.00 -18.83 -5.22
C SER A 210 1.70 -17.59 -4.65
N ALA A 211 0.98 -16.50 -4.36
CA ALA A 211 1.58 -15.24 -3.94
C ALA A 211 2.13 -15.29 -2.51
N TYR A 212 3.21 -14.53 -2.28
CA TYR A 212 3.79 -14.32 -0.97
C TYR A 212 4.06 -12.84 -0.74
N PHE A 213 3.99 -12.43 0.53
CA PHE A 213 4.17 -11.03 0.93
C PHE A 213 5.23 -10.93 2.04
N ALA A 214 6.10 -9.91 2.00
CA ALA A 214 6.89 -9.49 3.17
C ALA A 214 7.52 -8.12 3.02
N LEU A 215 8.15 -7.69 4.13
CA LEU A 215 8.91 -6.46 4.31
C LEU A 215 10.30 -6.76 4.92
N PRO A 216 11.25 -7.32 4.15
CA PRO A 216 12.53 -7.83 4.64
C PRO A 216 13.62 -6.76 4.70
N GLU A 217 13.26 -5.48 4.67
CA GLU A 217 14.20 -4.36 4.60
C GLU A 217 15.24 -4.42 5.73
N THR A 218 14.82 -4.89 6.91
CA THR A 218 15.68 -5.07 8.09
C THR A 218 16.82 -6.07 7.85
N GLN A 219 16.63 -7.09 6.99
CA GLN A 219 17.69 -8.02 6.60
C GLN A 219 18.80 -7.37 5.76
N ARG A 220 18.56 -6.15 5.26
CA ARG A 220 19.49 -5.35 4.46
C ARG A 220 19.88 -4.03 5.15
N GLY A 221 19.58 -3.89 6.45
CA GLY A 221 19.89 -2.68 7.21
C GLY A 221 18.99 -1.48 6.87
N LEU A 222 17.81 -1.73 6.31
CA LEU A 222 16.81 -0.72 5.95
C LEU A 222 15.53 -0.93 6.77
N ILE A 223 14.56 -0.03 6.60
CA ILE A 223 13.17 -0.22 7.02
C ILE A 223 12.25 -0.04 5.80
N PRO A 224 11.00 -0.54 5.84
CA PRO A 224 10.01 -0.25 4.81
C PRO A 224 9.84 1.26 4.66
N GLY A 225 10.11 1.75 3.45
CA GLY A 225 10.29 3.17 3.15
C GLY A 225 9.12 3.81 2.40
N ALA A 226 8.20 3.00 1.88
CA ALA A 226 7.03 3.45 1.14
C ALA A 226 5.73 3.36 1.97
N GLY A 227 5.86 3.33 3.30
CA GLY A 227 4.75 3.36 4.25
C GLY A 227 4.22 2.00 4.69
N GLY A 228 4.93 0.90 4.40
CA GLY A 228 4.58 -0.45 4.82
C GLY A 228 4.43 -0.58 6.34
N THR A 229 5.30 0.06 7.12
CA THR A 229 5.17 0.08 8.60
C THR A 229 3.89 0.73 9.08
N GLN A 230 3.34 1.69 8.34
CA GLN A 230 2.11 2.40 8.71
C GLN A 230 0.88 1.64 8.21
N ARG A 231 0.83 1.32 6.92
CA ARG A 231 -0.32 0.70 6.27
C ARG A 231 -0.57 -0.72 6.74
N LEU A 232 0.48 -1.52 6.93
CA LEU A 232 0.32 -2.87 7.47
C LEU A 232 -0.20 -2.81 8.91
N THR A 233 0.33 -1.89 9.73
CA THR A 233 -0.14 -1.72 11.12
C THR A 233 -1.61 -1.28 11.16
N ALA A 234 -2.03 -0.39 10.25
CA ALA A 234 -3.42 0.06 10.15
C ALA A 234 -4.35 -1.09 9.68
N ALA A 235 -3.90 -1.91 8.73
CA ALA A 235 -4.70 -3.00 8.16
C ALA A 235 -4.95 -4.15 9.15
N VAL A 236 -3.91 -4.63 9.83
CA VAL A 236 -4.03 -5.84 10.69
C VAL A 236 -3.92 -5.53 12.18
N GLY A 237 -3.41 -4.37 12.57
CA GLY A 237 -3.12 -4.04 13.97
C GLY A 237 -1.76 -4.56 14.45
N LYS A 238 -1.17 -3.86 15.43
CA LYS A 238 0.19 -4.13 15.92
C LYS A 238 0.40 -5.54 16.49
N TYR A 239 -0.62 -6.04 17.18
CA TYR A 239 -0.55 -7.30 17.93
C TYR A 239 -1.32 -8.45 17.27
N MET A 240 -1.66 -8.32 15.97
CA MET A 240 -2.36 -9.37 15.24
C MET A 240 -1.59 -10.68 15.39
N PRO A 241 -2.16 -11.71 16.04
CA PRO A 241 -1.48 -12.98 16.17
C PRO A 241 -1.43 -13.65 14.81
N LEU A 242 -0.25 -14.07 14.37
CA LEU A 242 -0.15 -14.96 13.22
C LEU A 242 -0.36 -16.40 13.69
N PHE A 243 -1.47 -17.00 13.27
CA PHE A 243 -1.71 -18.43 13.46
C PHE A 243 -1.11 -19.19 12.27
N PHE A 244 0.08 -19.75 12.45
CA PHE A 244 0.64 -20.72 11.50
C PHE A 244 -0.20 -22.01 11.57
N ALA A 245 -1.18 -22.15 10.69
CA ALA A 245 -1.91 -23.39 10.52
C ALA A 245 -1.03 -24.39 9.75
N ALA A 246 -0.11 -25.05 10.45
CA ALA A 246 0.50 -26.26 9.92
C ALA A 246 -0.62 -27.32 9.80
N SER A 247 -1.10 -27.54 8.58
CA SER A 247 -2.27 -28.36 8.19
C SER A 247 -3.63 -27.74 8.54
N GLY A 248 -4.44 -27.51 7.51
CA GLY A 248 -5.69 -26.76 7.58
C GLY A 248 -6.70 -27.36 8.54
N THR A 249 -6.80 -26.75 9.73
CA THR A 249 -8.01 -26.70 10.54
C THR A 249 -7.92 -25.44 11.40
N LEU A 250 -8.99 -24.66 11.49
CA LEU A 250 -9.12 -23.56 12.46
C LEU A 250 -8.80 -24.08 13.88
N PRO A 251 -8.17 -23.29 14.77
CA PRO A 251 -7.74 -23.81 16.06
C PRO A 251 -8.94 -24.00 17.00
N ALA A 252 -9.38 -25.25 17.15
CA ALA A 252 -9.67 -25.73 18.49
C ALA A 252 -8.33 -25.85 19.24
N LEU A 253 -8.21 -25.12 20.35
CA LEU A 253 -7.31 -25.35 21.50
C LEU A 253 -6.02 -26.17 21.22
N TYR A 254 -4.86 -25.48 21.20
CA TYR A 254 -3.46 -25.93 21.38
C TYR A 254 -3.24 -27.30 22.10
N PRO A 255 -2.05 -28.01 22.02
CA PRO A 255 -0.90 -28.09 21.06
C PRO A 255 -0.34 -29.55 20.85
N PRO A 256 0.95 -29.84 20.48
CA PRO A 256 1.97 -29.22 19.56
C PRO A 256 2.62 -30.19 18.51
N ALA A 257 3.30 -29.66 17.47
CA ALA A 257 4.78 -29.68 17.26
C ALA A 257 5.32 -29.69 15.79
N ILE A 258 5.95 -28.58 15.35
CA ILE A 258 7.18 -28.53 14.52
C ILE A 258 8.03 -27.35 15.07
N PRO A 259 9.37 -27.43 15.21
CA PRO A 259 10.15 -26.45 15.95
C PRO A 259 10.68 -25.28 15.08
N VAL A 260 10.44 -24.04 15.56
CA VAL A 260 11.13 -22.81 15.15
C VAL A 260 12.08 -22.43 16.31
N PRO A 261 13.32 -21.97 16.05
CA PRO A 261 14.21 -21.59 17.14
C PRO A 261 13.64 -20.34 17.82
N CYS A 262 13.42 -20.47 19.14
CA CYS A 262 12.74 -19.53 20.04
C CYS A 262 11.21 -19.75 20.20
N GLY A 263 10.86 -20.66 21.11
CA GLY A 263 9.76 -20.57 22.08
C GLY A 263 8.40 -20.03 21.61
N GLY A 264 7.45 -20.94 21.40
CA GLY A 264 6.08 -20.67 20.96
C GLY A 264 5.28 -19.73 21.87
N GLY A 265 4.89 -18.60 21.28
CA GLY A 265 3.77 -17.74 21.65
C GLY A 265 3.21 -17.10 20.37
N PRO A 266 2.05 -16.43 20.42
CA PRO A 266 1.52 -15.70 19.26
C PRO A 266 2.55 -14.63 18.86
N THR A 267 3.26 -14.88 17.77
CA THR A 267 4.15 -13.88 17.18
C THR A 267 3.27 -12.91 16.42
N SER A 268 3.45 -11.61 16.66
CA SER A 268 2.64 -10.64 15.93
C SER A 268 3.03 -10.67 14.45
N LEU A 269 2.02 -10.74 13.58
CA LEU A 269 2.18 -10.77 12.13
C LEU A 269 3.06 -9.62 11.66
N LEU A 270 2.80 -8.42 12.19
CA LEU A 270 3.57 -7.22 11.88
C LEU A 270 5.06 -7.38 12.23
N LEU A 271 5.38 -7.90 13.42
CA LEU A 271 6.77 -8.09 13.84
C LEU A 271 7.46 -9.17 13.01
N LEU A 272 6.75 -10.23 12.62
CA LEU A 272 7.30 -11.23 11.70
C LEU A 272 7.62 -10.63 10.33
N LEU A 273 6.66 -9.91 9.75
CA LEU A 273 6.80 -9.36 8.40
C LEU A 273 7.85 -8.26 8.33
N VAL A 274 7.94 -7.39 9.35
CA VAL A 274 8.83 -6.21 9.35
C VAL A 274 10.16 -6.47 10.06
N LEU A 275 10.13 -7.02 11.29
CA LEU A 275 11.36 -7.19 12.07
C LEU A 275 12.13 -8.44 11.65
N ALA A 276 11.44 -9.57 11.46
CA ALA A 276 12.10 -10.79 11.01
C ALA A 276 12.25 -10.83 9.47
N GLY A 277 11.43 -10.08 8.74
CA GLY A 277 11.41 -10.10 7.28
C GLY A 277 10.94 -11.44 6.70
N GLY A 278 10.14 -12.18 7.47
CA GLY A 278 9.60 -13.48 7.06
C GLY A 278 8.46 -13.32 6.04
N PRO A 279 8.34 -14.20 5.03
CA PRO A 279 7.18 -14.24 4.14
C PRO A 279 5.92 -14.71 4.86
N ILE A 280 4.76 -14.21 4.41
CA ILE A 280 3.43 -14.79 4.65
C ILE A 280 2.84 -15.29 3.32
N ALA A 281 2.22 -16.47 3.33
CA ALA A 281 1.51 -17.02 2.17
C ALA A 281 0.17 -16.28 1.95
N ALA A 282 -0.35 -16.33 0.73
CA ALA A 282 -1.59 -15.66 0.38
C ALA A 282 -2.81 -16.17 1.19
N GLU A 283 -2.90 -17.46 1.48
CA GLU A 283 -3.95 -18.03 2.34
C GLU A 283 -3.91 -17.47 3.77
N GLU A 284 -2.72 -17.37 4.34
CA GLU A 284 -2.52 -16.81 5.68
C GLU A 284 -2.81 -15.31 5.69
N ALA A 285 -2.39 -14.58 4.65
CA ALA A 285 -2.68 -13.16 4.48
C ALA A 285 -4.21 -12.91 4.40
N LEU A 286 -4.95 -13.74 3.65
CA LEU A 286 -6.41 -13.69 3.61
C LEU A 286 -7.02 -13.92 5.00
N SER A 287 -6.54 -14.93 5.74
CA SER A 287 -7.07 -15.26 7.07
C SER A 287 -6.90 -14.14 8.10
N CYS A 288 -5.92 -13.26 7.88
CA CYS A 288 -5.63 -12.12 8.73
C CYS A 288 -6.30 -10.82 8.24
N GLY A 289 -7.16 -10.88 7.22
CA GLY A 289 -7.88 -9.73 6.67
C GLY A 289 -7.02 -8.79 5.81
N LEU A 290 -5.84 -9.24 5.38
CA LEU A 290 -4.93 -8.44 4.55
C LEU A 290 -5.33 -8.42 3.07
N LEU A 291 -6.02 -9.47 2.61
CA LEU A 291 -6.48 -9.63 1.23
C LEU A 291 -8.01 -9.58 1.17
N CYS A 292 -8.55 -9.09 0.06
CA CYS A 292 -9.98 -9.09 -0.20
C CYS A 292 -10.45 -10.42 -0.80
N ASP A 293 -9.64 -11.03 -1.64
CA ASP A 293 -9.94 -12.32 -2.26
C ASP A 293 -8.67 -13.09 -2.65
N LEU A 294 -8.82 -14.41 -2.81
CA LEU A 294 -7.79 -15.36 -3.16
C LEU A 294 -8.29 -16.28 -4.27
N VAL A 295 -7.56 -16.33 -5.39
CA VAL A 295 -7.97 -17.08 -6.59
C VAL A 295 -6.83 -17.94 -7.13
N ASP A 296 -7.17 -18.87 -8.01
CA ASP A 296 -6.16 -19.64 -8.73
C ASP A 296 -5.34 -18.73 -9.65
N ASP A 297 -4.05 -19.05 -9.82
CA ASP A 297 -3.07 -18.24 -10.56
C ASP A 297 -3.55 -17.81 -11.96
N GLY A 298 -4.21 -18.72 -12.68
CA GLY A 298 -4.73 -18.47 -14.03
C GLY A 298 -5.91 -17.51 -14.08
N ASP A 299 -6.64 -17.37 -12.97
CA ASP A 299 -7.88 -16.60 -12.89
C ASP A 299 -7.67 -15.19 -12.31
N LEU A 300 -6.51 -14.93 -11.71
CA LEU A 300 -6.19 -13.68 -11.00
C LEU A 300 -6.54 -12.42 -11.80
N LEU A 301 -6.03 -12.33 -13.03
CA LEU A 301 -6.20 -11.11 -13.82
C LEU A 301 -7.66 -10.90 -14.20
N GLN A 302 -8.32 -11.95 -14.67
CA GLN A 302 -9.73 -11.88 -15.06
C GLN A 302 -10.61 -11.54 -13.85
N HIS A 303 -10.33 -12.15 -12.70
CA HIS A 303 -11.06 -11.85 -11.47
C HIS A 303 -10.88 -10.38 -11.05
N ALA A 304 -9.65 -9.86 -11.01
CA ALA A 304 -9.41 -8.46 -10.65
C ALA A 304 -10.07 -7.48 -11.62
N ILE A 305 -10.08 -7.80 -12.92
CA ILE A 305 -10.82 -7.02 -13.94
C ILE A 305 -12.32 -7.03 -13.64
N ASN A 306 -12.89 -8.19 -13.29
CA ASN A 306 -14.31 -8.31 -12.96
C ASN A 306 -14.67 -7.52 -11.69
N VAL A 307 -13.80 -7.51 -10.67
CA VAL A 307 -13.96 -6.66 -9.48
C VAL A 307 -13.96 -5.19 -9.88
N GLY A 308 -13.03 -4.77 -10.73
CA GLY A 308 -12.97 -3.41 -11.26
C GLY A 308 -14.22 -3.03 -12.06
N ALA A 309 -14.71 -3.93 -12.91
CA ALA A 309 -15.92 -3.73 -13.70
C ALA A 309 -17.16 -3.59 -12.81
N GLY A 310 -17.29 -4.42 -11.77
CA GLY A 310 -18.38 -4.35 -10.80
C GLY A 310 -18.36 -3.04 -9.98
N LEU A 311 -17.19 -2.49 -9.68
CA LEU A 311 -17.08 -1.14 -9.12
C LEU A 311 -17.48 -0.07 -10.15
N GLY A 312 -17.16 -0.28 -11.43
CA GLY A 312 -17.53 0.61 -12.53
C GLY A 312 -19.04 0.73 -12.78
N GLU A 313 -19.84 -0.26 -12.36
CA GLU A 313 -21.32 -0.20 -12.40
C GLU A 313 -21.90 0.76 -11.35
N ARG A 314 -21.11 1.13 -10.34
CA ARG A 314 -21.51 2.07 -9.31
C ARG A 314 -21.35 3.50 -9.81
N GLY A 315 -21.91 4.39 -9.03
CA GLY A 315 -21.76 5.80 -9.25
C GLY A 315 -20.32 6.29 -9.02
N PRO A 316 -19.62 6.83 -10.05
CA PRO A 316 -18.21 7.20 -9.95
C PRO A 316 -17.92 8.33 -8.96
N GLU A 317 -18.82 9.29 -8.79
CA GLU A 317 -18.62 10.40 -7.84
C GLU A 317 -18.83 9.90 -6.41
N ALA A 318 -19.87 9.11 -6.16
CA ALA A 318 -20.10 8.51 -4.85
C ALA A 318 -18.94 7.60 -4.41
N LEU A 319 -18.39 6.79 -5.32
CA LEU A 319 -17.21 5.95 -5.01
C LEU A 319 -15.99 6.79 -4.65
N GLN A 320 -15.71 7.87 -5.38
CA GLN A 320 -14.57 8.75 -5.12
C GLN A 320 -14.71 9.52 -3.80
N PHE A 321 -15.93 9.86 -3.38
CA PHE A 321 -16.19 10.44 -2.07
C PHE A 321 -16.07 9.40 -0.96
N ALA A 322 -16.62 8.20 -1.14
CA ALA A 322 -16.51 7.12 -0.17
C ALA A 322 -15.04 6.75 0.08
N LYS A 323 -14.26 6.57 -0.99
CA LYS A 323 -12.81 6.31 -0.88
C LYS A 323 -12.09 7.41 -0.10
N GLU A 324 -12.35 8.66 -0.40
CA GLU A 324 -11.72 9.78 0.29
C GLU A 324 -12.07 9.83 1.78
N ALA A 325 -13.33 9.56 2.14
CA ALA A 325 -13.75 9.48 3.55
C ALA A 325 -12.98 8.37 4.29
N ILE A 326 -12.86 7.18 3.68
CA ILE A 326 -12.16 6.03 4.23
C ILE A 326 -10.67 6.34 4.39
N CYS A 327 -9.97 6.74 3.32
CA CYS A 327 -8.53 6.99 3.35
C CYS A 327 -8.15 8.12 4.32
N ARG A 328 -9.04 9.09 4.56
CA ARG A 328 -8.81 10.15 5.55
C ARG A 328 -8.98 9.65 6.98
N ALA A 329 -9.91 8.72 7.22
CA ALA A 329 -10.16 8.15 8.54
C ALA A 329 -8.92 7.43 9.10
N ASP A 330 -8.11 6.81 8.25
CA ASP A 330 -6.85 6.14 8.62
C ASP A 330 -5.90 7.06 9.41
N GLY A 331 -5.91 8.37 9.15
CA GLY A 331 -5.06 9.35 9.84
C GLY A 331 -5.66 9.96 11.11
N LEU A 332 -6.98 9.91 11.28
CA LEU A 332 -7.71 10.63 12.34
C LEU A 332 -8.47 9.72 13.31
N CYS A 333 -8.50 8.41 13.06
CA CYS A 333 -9.33 7.40 13.72
C CYS A 333 -10.84 7.58 13.54
N ARG A 334 -11.36 8.83 13.44
CA ARG A 334 -12.76 9.17 13.15
C ARG A 334 -12.91 10.64 12.72
N ASP A 335 -13.58 10.90 11.60
CA ASP A 335 -13.88 12.27 11.11
C ASP A 335 -15.30 12.35 10.50
N ASP A 336 -16.32 12.24 11.35
CA ASP A 336 -17.73 12.24 10.93
C ASP A 336 -18.13 13.56 10.24
N LEU A 337 -17.47 14.68 10.57
CA LEU A 337 -17.76 15.97 9.95
C LEU A 337 -17.32 15.99 8.50
N PHE A 338 -16.13 15.48 8.21
CA PHE A 338 -15.64 15.34 6.84
C PHE A 338 -16.50 14.37 6.03
N GLU A 339 -16.81 13.20 6.57
CA GLU A 339 -17.70 12.22 5.92
C GLU A 339 -19.06 12.86 5.60
N ARG A 340 -19.67 13.56 6.56
CA ARG A 340 -20.96 14.22 6.38
C ARG A 340 -20.92 15.32 5.32
N ASN A 341 -19.82 16.06 5.23
CA ASN A 341 -19.66 17.07 4.17
C ASN A 341 -19.56 16.43 2.79
N LEU A 342 -18.82 15.33 2.65
CA LEU A 342 -18.78 14.56 1.40
C LEU A 342 -20.16 13.96 1.06
N TYR A 343 -20.87 13.45 2.06
CA TYR A 343 -22.24 12.98 1.88
C TYR A 343 -23.16 14.10 1.38
N TYR A 344 -23.09 15.31 1.97
CA TYR A 344 -23.86 16.47 1.47
C TYR A 344 -23.46 16.90 0.06
N ALA A 345 -22.18 16.77 -0.31
CA ALA A 345 -21.73 17.04 -1.67
C ALA A 345 -22.43 16.14 -2.71
N THR A 346 -22.73 14.87 -2.35
CA THR A 346 -23.49 13.96 -3.25
C THR A 346 -24.86 14.52 -3.64
N PHE A 347 -25.44 15.43 -2.83
CA PHE A 347 -26.77 15.98 -3.12
C PHE A 347 -26.83 16.84 -4.38
N GLY A 348 -25.69 17.41 -4.77
CA GLY A 348 -25.52 18.18 -6.01
C GLY A 348 -25.23 17.34 -7.26
N THR A 349 -25.06 16.02 -7.13
CA THR A 349 -24.65 15.16 -8.24
C THR A 349 -25.84 14.68 -9.08
N GLU A 350 -25.64 14.58 -10.40
CA GLU A 350 -26.61 13.97 -11.32
C GLU A 350 -26.77 12.47 -11.05
N GLU A 351 -25.67 11.84 -10.66
CA GLU A 351 -25.61 10.42 -10.31
C GLU A 351 -26.56 10.07 -9.18
N LYS A 352 -26.53 10.82 -8.06
CA LYS A 352 -27.46 10.60 -6.96
C LYS A 352 -28.89 10.82 -7.40
N ARG A 353 -29.17 11.88 -8.18
CA ARG A 353 -30.54 12.18 -8.65
C ARG A 353 -31.12 11.00 -9.43
N ARG A 354 -30.42 10.56 -10.48
CA ARG A 354 -30.81 9.39 -11.28
C ARG A 354 -30.94 8.12 -10.43
N GLY A 355 -29.96 7.84 -9.57
CA GLY A 355 -29.96 6.63 -8.77
C GLY A 355 -31.14 6.53 -7.81
N VAL A 356 -31.51 7.64 -7.16
CA VAL A 356 -32.67 7.71 -6.27
C VAL A 356 -33.98 7.60 -7.07
N ASP A 357 -34.10 8.31 -8.18
CA ASP A 357 -35.29 8.29 -9.04
C ASP A 357 -35.56 6.88 -9.58
N ASP A 358 -34.52 6.20 -10.09
CA ASP A 358 -34.60 4.82 -10.57
C ASP A 358 -35.02 3.84 -9.47
N PHE A 359 -34.49 4.01 -8.26
CA PHE A 359 -34.84 3.18 -7.11
C PHE A 359 -36.31 3.36 -6.71
N LEU A 360 -36.79 4.61 -6.64
CA LEU A 360 -38.18 4.92 -6.33
C LEU A 360 -39.14 4.41 -7.41
N ALA A 361 -38.77 4.55 -8.69
CA ALA A 361 -39.56 4.03 -9.81
C ALA A 361 -39.69 2.50 -9.76
N LYS A 362 -38.60 1.78 -9.45
CA LYS A 362 -38.63 0.32 -9.25
C LYS A 362 -39.51 -0.07 -8.07
N ARG A 363 -39.43 0.63 -6.94
CA ARG A 363 -40.27 0.40 -5.75
C ARG A 363 -41.77 0.56 -6.06
N ASN A 364 -42.13 1.56 -6.85
CA ASN A 364 -43.52 1.80 -7.23
C ASN A 364 -44.05 0.71 -8.18
N LYS A 365 -43.21 0.15 -9.05
CA LYS A 365 -43.57 -0.99 -9.92
C LYS A 365 -43.76 -2.30 -9.15
N SER A 366 -42.94 -2.58 -8.14
CA SER A 366 -43.07 -3.79 -7.31
C SER A 366 -44.15 -3.68 -6.22
N GLY A 367 -44.55 -2.46 -5.82
CA GLY A 367 -45.62 -2.21 -4.87
C GLY A 367 -47.06 -2.33 -5.42
N GLY A 368 -47.24 -2.55 -6.72
CA GLY A 368 -48.54 -2.66 -7.39
C GLY A 368 -49.32 -3.97 -7.15
N SER A 369 -48.78 -4.91 -6.37
CA SER A 369 -49.41 -6.20 -6.04
C SER A 369 -49.81 -6.28 -4.55
N ARG A 370 -50.39 -5.23 -3.97
CA ARG A 370 -51.09 -5.36 -2.69
C ARG A 370 -52.57 -5.57 -2.97
N ALA A 371 -52.97 -6.85 -2.96
CA ALA A 371 -54.37 -7.25 -3.04
C ALA A 371 -55.20 -6.44 -2.05
N GLN A 372 -56.25 -5.80 -2.56
CA GLN A 372 -57.28 -5.13 -1.79
C GLN A 372 -57.90 -6.17 -0.85
N PRO A 373 -57.95 -5.95 0.48
CA PRO A 373 -58.60 -6.90 1.37
C PRO A 373 -60.09 -7.00 0.97
N PRO A 374 -60.67 -8.21 0.97
CA PRO A 374 -62.05 -8.42 0.54
C PRO A 374 -63.01 -7.65 1.46
N GLY A 375 -64.03 -7.07 0.83
CA GLY A 375 -64.98 -6.07 1.32
C GLY A 375 -65.43 -6.14 2.78
N ALA A 376 -65.57 -4.95 3.37
CA ALA A 376 -66.53 -4.72 4.46
C ALA A 376 -67.86 -4.28 3.82
N PRO A 377 -69.00 -4.93 4.14
CA PRO A 377 -70.31 -4.54 3.63
C PRO A 377 -70.81 -3.23 4.25
N ASN A 378 -71.68 -2.56 3.49
CA ASN A 378 -72.28 -1.24 3.72
C ASN A 378 -72.92 -1.03 5.09
#